data_AF-A0A830BNL5-F1
#
_entry.id   AF-A0A830BNL5-F1
#
_cell.length_a   1.000
_cell.length_b   1.000
_cell.length_c   1.000
_cell.angle_alpha   90.00
_cell.angle_beta   90.00
_cell.angle_gamma   90.00
#
_symmetry.space_group_name_H-M   'P 1'
#
loop_
_entity.id
_entity.type
_entity.pdbx_description
1 polymer ?
#
loop_
_entity_poly.entity_id
_entity_poly.type
_entity_poly.pdbx_seq_one_letter_code
_entity_poly.pdbx_strand_id
1 'polypeptide(L)' 'MNGDELDFEFLGNVPGKPYILQTNVYSNGFDDREQKIKIWFDPTKDFHTYSVLWNLHQIV' A
#
# COMPACT_ATOMS: atom_id res chain seq x y z
N MET A 1 -3.09 15.29 -18.37
CA MET A 1 -4.06 15.00 -17.29
C MET A 1 -3.22 14.54 -16.14
N ASN A 2 -3.17 15.31 -15.05
CA ASN A 2 -2.43 14.91 -13.86
C ASN A 2 -3.43 14.22 -12.94
N GLY A 3 -3.18 12.94 -12.66
CA GLY A 3 -3.93 12.18 -11.67
C GLY A 3 -3.33 12.36 -10.28
N ASP A 4 -4.16 12.13 -9.27
CA ASP A 4 -3.72 11.80 -7.92
C ASP A 4 -4.06 10.31 -7.71
N GLU A 5 -3.21 9.57 -7.01
CA GLU A 5 -3.35 8.12 -6.78
C GLU A 5 -2.84 7.77 -5.38
N LEU A 6 -3.46 6.77 -4.77
CA LEU A 6 -3.03 6.20 -3.50
C LEU A 6 -3.08 4.68 -3.62
N ASP A 7 -1.93 4.05 -3.36
CA ASP A 7 -1.75 2.63 -3.66
C ASP A 7 -1.63 1.77 -2.42
N PHE A 8 -2.24 0.59 -2.50
CA PHE A 8 -1.85 -0.60 -1.76
C PHE A 8 -1.47 -1.69 -2.75
N GLU A 9 -0.19 -2.04 -2.81
CA GLU A 9 0.31 -3.10 -3.66
C GLU A 9 0.84 -4.25 -2.82
N PHE A 10 0.20 -5.40 -2.92
CA PHE A 10 0.66 -6.64 -2.28
C PHE A 10 1.71 -7.30 -3.17
N LEU A 11 2.97 -7.07 -2.84
CA LEU A 11 4.09 -7.68 -3.54
C LEU A 11 4.26 -9.11 -3.03
N GLY A 12 3.77 -10.05 -3.85
CA GLY A 12 3.93 -11.47 -3.63
C GLY A 12 5.39 -11.90 -3.57
N ASN A 13 5.63 -13.05 -2.95
CA ASN A 13 6.96 -13.63 -2.82
C ASN A 13 6.92 -15.12 -3.18
N VAL A 14 8.08 -15.78 -3.21
CA VAL A 14 8.14 -17.24 -3.31
C VAL A 14 7.40 -17.90 -2.14
N PRO A 15 6.84 -19.10 -2.32
CA PRO A 15 6.08 -19.78 -1.26
C PRO A 15 6.86 -19.86 0.06
N GLY A 16 6.19 -19.53 1.16
CA GLY A 16 6.77 -19.55 2.52
C GLY A 16 7.62 -18.32 2.89
N LYS A 17 7.68 -17.29 2.04
CA LYS A 17 8.28 -15.99 2.39
C LYS A 17 7.19 -14.94 2.67
N PRO A 18 7.43 -13.98 3.60
CA PRO A 18 6.47 -12.93 3.90
C PRO A 18 6.17 -12.07 2.67
N TYR A 19 4.89 -11.68 2.55
CA TYR A 19 4.45 -10.65 1.63
C TYR A 19 4.97 -9.27 2.08
N ILE A 20 5.19 -8.39 1.11
CA ILE A 20 5.46 -6.98 1.34
C ILE A 20 4.22 -6.20 0.93
N LEU A 21 3.74 -5.32 1.82
CA LEU A 21 2.79 -4.28 1.45
C LEU A 21 3.61 -3.06 1.00
N GLN A 22 3.39 -2.62 -0.22
CA GLN A 22 3.87 -1.34 -0.71
C GLN A 22 2.73 -0.33 -0.66
N THR A 23 3.02 0.88 -0.17
CA THR A 23 2.13 2.05 -0.25
C THR A 23 2.79 3.15 -1.04
N ASN A 24 2.02 3.90 -1.81
CA ASN A 24 2.51 5.05 -2.57
C ASN A 24 1.49 6.19 -2.60
N VAL A 25 1.96 7.42 -2.81
CA VAL A 25 1.13 8.62 -3.00
C VAL A 25 1.59 9.36 -4.25
N TYR A 26 0.78 9.28 -5.29
CA TYR A 26 0.92 10.10 -6.49
C TYR A 26 0.11 11.37 -6.35
N SER A 27 0.72 12.53 -6.58
CA SER A 27 -0.01 13.79 -6.52
C SER A 27 0.40 14.74 -7.63
N ASN A 28 -0.58 15.27 -8.35
CA ASN A 28 -0.41 16.20 -9.46
C ASN A 28 0.61 15.70 -10.50
N GLY A 29 0.60 14.41 -10.80
CA GLY A 29 1.53 13.86 -11.77
C GLY A 29 2.89 13.40 -11.19
N PHE A 30 3.12 13.55 -9.89
CA PHE A 30 4.40 13.24 -9.23
C PHE A 30 4.35 12.00 -8.34
N ASP A 31 5.34 11.13 -8.57
CA ASP A 31 5.52 9.82 -7.95
C ASP A 31 6.70 9.80 -6.92
N ASP A 32 7.29 8.63 -6.66
CA ASP A 32 8.52 8.36 -5.89
C ASP A 32 8.36 8.53 -4.37
N ARG A 33 7.24 8.03 -3.82
CA ARG A 33 6.91 8.06 -2.40
C ARG A 33 6.65 6.67 -1.80
N GLU A 34 7.22 5.64 -2.41
CA GLU A 34 6.98 4.26 -2.03
C GLU A 34 7.53 3.94 -0.63
N GLN A 35 6.70 3.29 0.18
CA GLN A 35 7.12 2.65 1.42
C GLN A 35 6.83 1.15 1.36
N LYS A 36 7.75 0.33 1.86
CA LYS A 36 7.65 -1.13 1.85
C LYS A 36 7.70 -1.68 3.27
N ILE A 37 6.66 -2.44 3.63
CA ILE A 37 6.49 -2.97 4.98
C ILE A 37 6.29 -4.49 4.91
N LYS A 38 7.00 -5.23 5.77
CA LYS A 38 6.70 -6.65 6.01
C LYS A 38 5.50 -6.74 6.93
N ILE A 39 4.45 -7.41 6.49
CA ILE A 39 3.24 -7.58 7.29
C ILE A 39 3.50 -8.65 8.36
N TRP A 40 3.02 -8.43 9.59
CA TRP A 40 3.27 -9.32 10.74
C TRP A 40 2.34 -10.54 10.80
N PHE A 41 1.49 -10.73 9.79
CA PHE A 41 0.60 -11.88 9.62
C PHE A 41 0.71 -12.42 8.18
N ASP A 42 0.22 -13.63 7.95
CA ASP A 42 0.10 -14.21 6.60
C ASP A 42 -1.22 -13.73 5.97
N PRO A 43 -1.18 -12.79 5.01
CA PRO A 43 -2.38 -12.18 4.43
C PRO A 43 -3.18 -13.16 3.55
N THR A 44 -2.72 -14.40 3.36
CA THR A 44 -3.40 -15.43 2.57
C THR A 44 -4.25 -16.40 3.41
N LYS A 45 -4.13 -16.33 4.74
CA LYS A 45 -4.79 -17.28 5.65
C LYS A 45 -6.17 -16.85 6.11
N ASP A 46 -6.42 -15.55 6.15
CA ASP A 46 -7.71 -14.98 6.49
C ASP A 46 -7.88 -13.60 5.86
N PHE A 47 -9.08 -13.05 5.91
CA PHE A 47 -9.37 -11.69 5.50
C PHE A 47 -8.88 -10.69 6.55
N HIS A 48 -8.29 -9.60 6.10
CA HIS A 48 -7.83 -8.49 6.92
C HIS A 48 -8.38 -7.18 6.38
N THR A 49 -8.56 -6.19 7.26
CA THR A 49 -9.04 -4.86 6.85
C THR A 49 -7.86 -3.98 6.45
N TYR A 50 -7.92 -3.46 5.23
CA TYR A 50 -7.05 -2.41 4.73
C TYR A 50 -7.95 -1.23 4.41
N SER A 51 -7.56 -0.03 4.83
CA SER A 51 -8.43 1.14 4.72
C SER A 51 -7.58 2.39 4.55
N VAL A 52 -8.21 3.40 3.97
CA VAL A 52 -7.64 4.72 3.77
C VAL A 52 -8.56 5.72 4.45
N LEU A 53 -8.01 6.55 5.32
CA LEU A 53 -8.65 7.77 5.75
C LEU A 53 -8.03 8.94 4.99
N TRP A 54 -8.79 9.53 4.08
CA TRP A 54 -8.37 10.73 3.36
C TRP A 54 -9.28 11.91 3.70
N ASN A 55 -8.69 12.98 4.20
CA ASN A 55 -9.36 14.25 4.40
C ASN A 55 -8.42 15.42 4.08
N LEU A 56 -8.91 16.66 4.23
CA LEU A 56 -8.16 17.87 3.89
C LEU A 56 -6.86 18.08 4.67
N HIS A 57 -6.66 17.35 5.78
CA HIS A 57 -5.49 17.51 6.64
C HIS A 57 -4.49 16.35 6.53
N GLN A 58 -4.94 15.15 6.16
CA GLN A 58 -4.11 13.95 6.20
C GLN A 58 -4.62 12.79 5.34
N ILE A 59 -3.68 11.89 5.05
CA ILE A 59 -3.89 10.52 4.57
C ILE A 59 -3.36 9.58 5.66
N VAL A 60 -4.16 8.59 6.05
CA VAL A 60 -3.81 7.53 7.01
C VAL A 60 -4.18 6.17 6.44
#